data_AF-A0A6P8FU28-F1
#
_entry.id   AF-A0A6P8FU28-F1
#
_cell.length_a   1.000
_cell.length_b   1.000
_cell.length_c   1.000
_cell.angle_alpha   90.00
_cell.angle_beta   90.00
_cell.angle_gamma   90.00
#
_symmetry.space_group_name_H-M   'P 1'
#
loop_
_entity.id
_entity.type
_entity.pdbx_description
1 polymer ?
#
loop_
_entity_poly.entity_id
_entity_poly.type
_entity_poly.pdbx_seq_one_letter_code
_entity_poly.pdbx_strand_id
1 'polypeptide(L)'
;MASPDKYLPLLLAGGKRCPGRMMLCLCPSWVSRLPSKTLPGLFSLFILKAVTFEAGGYTYLDTFSSPCRVTYLLEDGSVGSSMGEGLDCPTCGSPKLNTLTEDVLLNYQLLGGKGVPLPPMLALAYRPSVGLVSPHPSLMFHSIQEKEDLQVSMEVINAFLKQPEVQGSDKVLVQLSTSGWGSQESTAVLNREDREGLLSAAAALVPQIRSGESILLTACYPSIQPLQKCRVRKTLFRGC
;
A
#
# COMPACT_ATOMS: atom_id res chain seq x y z
N MET A 1 12.77 -0.10 -14.96
CA MET A 1 11.90 1.06 -15.27
C MET A 1 10.49 0.55 -15.24
N ALA A 2 9.64 1.09 -14.36
CA ALA A 2 8.26 0.65 -14.23
C ALA A 2 7.46 0.98 -15.49
N SER A 3 6.43 0.17 -15.79
CA SER A 3 5.51 0.50 -16.88
C SER A 3 4.75 1.79 -16.54
N PRO A 4 4.73 2.79 -17.45
CA PRO A 4 4.02 4.05 -17.21
C PRO A 4 2.50 3.88 -17.04
N ASP A 5 1.97 2.69 -17.36
CA ASP A 5 0.55 2.34 -17.29
C ASP A 5 -0.09 2.65 -15.94
N LYS A 6 0.64 2.46 -14.82
CA LYS A 6 0.11 2.71 -13.47
C LYS A 6 -0.22 4.19 -13.22
N TYR A 7 0.52 5.09 -13.87
CA TYR A 7 0.41 6.53 -13.65
C TYR A 7 -0.30 7.26 -14.80
N LEU A 8 -0.52 6.59 -15.93
CA LEU A 8 -1.15 7.19 -17.11
C LEU A 8 -2.54 7.82 -16.82
N PRO A 9 -3.45 7.20 -16.05
CA PRO A 9 -4.72 7.83 -15.70
C PRO A 9 -4.53 9.14 -14.91
N LEU A 10 -3.56 9.17 -13.99
CA LEU A 10 -3.24 10.36 -13.19
C LEU A 10 -2.64 11.47 -14.06
N LEU A 11 -1.72 11.11 -14.97
CA LEU A 11 -1.08 12.05 -15.89
C LEU A 11 -2.11 12.68 -16.84
N LEU A 12 -3.03 11.90 -17.41
CA LEU A 12 -4.09 12.39 -18.29
C LEU A 12 -5.10 13.28 -17.53
N ALA A 13 -5.55 12.84 -16.35
CA ALA A 13 -6.47 13.63 -15.53
C ALA A 13 -5.82 14.94 -15.05
N GLY A 14 -4.54 14.88 -14.68
CA GLY A 14 -3.75 16.02 -14.28
C GLY A 14 -3.49 16.98 -15.44
N GLY A 15 -3.15 16.48 -16.63
CA GLY A 15 -2.94 17.30 -17.83
C GLY A 15 -4.19 18.07 -18.25
N LYS A 16 -5.37 17.48 -18.04
CA LYS A 16 -6.66 18.20 -18.21
C LYS A 16 -6.83 19.36 -17.22
N ARG A 17 -6.34 19.23 -15.98
CA ARG A 17 -6.49 20.25 -14.93
C ARG A 17 -5.38 21.30 -14.94
N CYS A 18 -4.16 20.88 -15.25
CA CYS A 18 -2.94 21.67 -15.22
C CYS A 18 -2.12 21.39 -16.51
N PRO A 19 -2.58 21.89 -17.66
CA PRO A 19 -1.95 21.59 -18.96
C PRO A 19 -0.48 22.00 -18.97
N GLY A 20 0.38 21.13 -19.49
CA GLY A 20 1.83 21.34 -19.60
C GLY A 20 2.61 21.23 -18.28
N ARG A 21 1.92 21.05 -17.14
CA ARG A 21 2.55 20.93 -15.80
C ARG A 21 2.63 19.51 -15.28
N MET A 22 1.90 18.58 -15.89
CA MET A 22 2.09 17.15 -15.66
C MET A 22 3.15 16.63 -16.62
N MET A 23 4.21 16.07 -16.06
CA MET A 23 5.40 15.69 -16.79
C MET A 23 5.80 14.25 -16.43
N LEU A 24 6.09 13.44 -17.44
CA LEU A 24 6.65 12.11 -17.30
C LEU A 24 8.11 12.12 -17.76
N CYS A 25 9.02 11.92 -16.83
CA CYS A 25 10.45 11.78 -17.11
C CYS A 25 10.78 10.30 -17.32
N LEU A 26 11.23 9.96 -18.53
CA LEU A 26 11.56 8.58 -18.88
C LEU A 26 13.03 8.24 -18.64
N CYS A 27 13.90 9.21 -18.35
CA CYS A 27 15.33 8.94 -18.16
C CYS A 27 15.92 9.85 -17.07
N PRO A 28 16.79 9.34 -16.18
CA PRO A 28 17.46 10.18 -15.19
C PRO A 28 18.30 11.31 -15.81
N SER A 29 18.85 11.11 -17.01
CA SER A 29 19.63 12.15 -17.72
C SER A 29 18.79 13.35 -18.18
N TRP A 30 17.47 13.24 -18.14
CA TRP A 30 16.55 14.33 -18.50
C TRP A 30 16.30 15.30 -17.34
N VAL A 31 16.94 15.05 -16.20
CA VAL A 31 16.75 15.79 -14.97
C VAL A 31 18.12 16.19 -14.44
N SER A 32 18.23 17.41 -13.91
CA SER A 32 19.41 17.89 -13.21
C SER A 32 19.11 18.16 -11.75
N ARG A 33 20.10 17.89 -10.91
CA ARG A 33 20.03 18.06 -9.46
C ARG A 33 21.04 19.12 -9.04
N LEU A 34 20.57 20.17 -8.38
CA LEU A 34 21.41 21.29 -7.93
C LEU A 34 21.18 21.54 -6.44
N PRO A 35 22.17 22.05 -5.69
CA PRO A 35 21.97 22.43 -4.29
C PRO A 35 20.79 23.41 -4.16
N SER A 36 19.92 23.17 -3.19
CA SER A 36 18.77 24.02 -2.94
C SER A 36 19.24 25.39 -2.46
N LYS A 37 18.71 26.45 -3.08
CA LYS A 37 18.92 27.83 -2.61
C LYS A 37 18.08 28.17 -1.39
N THR A 38 17.01 27.41 -1.15
CA THR A 38 16.01 27.70 -0.11
C THR A 38 16.19 26.85 1.14
N LEU A 39 16.66 25.61 1.00
CA LEU A 39 16.81 24.67 2.11
C LEU A 39 18.24 24.11 2.13
N PRO A 40 19.14 24.63 2.98
CA PRO A 40 20.52 24.15 3.08
C PRO A 40 20.60 22.63 3.33
N GLY A 41 21.50 21.95 2.63
CA GLY A 41 21.67 20.49 2.72
C GLY A 41 20.71 19.67 1.86
N LEU A 42 19.73 20.29 1.22
CA LEU A 42 18.83 19.66 0.25
C LEU A 42 19.16 20.06 -1.19
N PHE A 43 18.49 19.41 -2.14
CA PHE A 43 18.68 19.63 -3.56
C PHE A 43 17.37 20.01 -4.25
N SER A 44 17.44 20.98 -5.16
CA SER A 44 16.38 21.27 -6.12
C SER A 44 16.54 20.40 -7.36
N LEU A 45 15.43 19.88 -7.86
CA LEU A 45 15.37 19.06 -9.07
C LEU A 45 14.83 19.89 -10.25
N PHE A 46 15.45 19.78 -11.42
CA PHE A 46 15.07 20.52 -12.62
C PHE A 46 14.92 19.61 -13.83
N ILE A 47 13.83 19.77 -14.58
CA ILE A 47 13.53 19.01 -15.78
C ILE A 47 14.14 19.72 -16.99
N LEU A 48 14.97 18.98 -17.72
CA LEU A 48 15.56 19.38 -19.01
C LEU A 48 14.75 18.83 -20.18
N LYS A 49 14.14 17.66 -20.00
CA LYS A 49 13.32 16.99 -21.01
C LYS A 49 12.23 16.15 -20.36
N ALA A 50 11.02 16.14 -20.92
CA ALA A 50 9.94 15.31 -20.41
C ALA A 50 8.84 15.08 -21.45
N VAL A 51 8.01 14.06 -21.23
CA VAL A 51 6.72 13.97 -21.91
C VAL A 51 5.72 14.82 -21.13
N THR A 52 5.19 15.87 -21.74
CA THR A 52 4.17 16.74 -21.15
C THR A 52 2.77 16.28 -21.53
N PHE A 53 1.80 16.55 -20.66
CA PHE A 53 0.39 16.22 -20.87
C PHE A 53 -0.45 17.49 -20.91
N GLU A 54 -1.17 17.66 -22.00
CA GLU A 54 -2.01 18.82 -22.29
C GLU A 54 -3.50 18.50 -22.18
N ALA A 55 -4.33 19.55 -22.22
CA ALA A 55 -5.78 19.38 -22.27
C ALA A 55 -6.20 18.60 -23.53
N GLY A 56 -7.19 17.71 -23.39
CA GLY A 56 -7.67 16.89 -24.51
C GLY A 56 -6.89 15.59 -24.73
N GLY A 57 -5.91 15.28 -23.88
CA GLY A 57 -5.14 14.03 -23.94
C GLY A 57 -3.95 14.07 -24.91
N TYR A 58 -3.60 15.24 -25.42
CA TYR A 58 -2.39 15.43 -26.21
C TYR A 58 -1.15 15.32 -25.34
N THR A 59 -0.10 14.72 -25.89
CA THR A 59 1.18 14.53 -25.22
C THR A 59 2.31 14.96 -26.13
N TYR A 60 3.30 15.67 -25.58
CA TYR A 60 4.44 16.18 -26.34
C TYR A 60 5.75 15.77 -25.68
N LEU A 61 6.79 15.54 -26.46
CA LEU A 61 8.14 15.37 -25.94
C LEU A 61 8.85 16.72 -25.96
N ASP A 62 8.87 17.39 -24.81
CA ASP A 62 9.42 18.74 -24.69
C ASP A 62 10.85 18.72 -24.16
N THR A 63 11.65 19.66 -24.67
CA THR A 63 13.00 19.96 -24.18
C THR A 63 13.03 21.42 -23.73
N PHE A 64 13.43 21.63 -22.48
CA PHE A 64 13.33 22.93 -21.82
C PHE A 64 14.66 23.67 -21.88
N SER A 65 14.68 24.82 -22.55
CA SER A 65 15.85 25.71 -22.61
C SER A 65 16.11 26.41 -21.27
N SER A 66 15.05 26.75 -20.54
CA SER A 66 15.11 27.12 -19.13
C SER A 66 14.62 25.91 -18.30
N PRO A 67 15.51 25.22 -17.55
CA PRO A 67 15.13 24.03 -16.81
C PRO A 67 13.94 24.29 -15.87
N CYS A 68 12.92 23.44 -15.94
CA CYS A 68 11.70 23.60 -15.14
C CYS A 68 11.92 23.02 -13.74
N ARG A 69 11.80 23.83 -12.68
CA ARG A 69 11.93 23.33 -11.29
C ARG A 69 10.77 22.40 -10.96
N VAL A 70 11.09 21.24 -10.40
CA VAL A 70 10.11 20.28 -9.89
C VAL A 70 9.56 20.77 -8.55
N THR A 71 8.24 20.77 -8.41
CA THR A 71 7.55 21.19 -7.18
C THR A 71 6.91 20.02 -6.43
N TYR A 72 6.75 18.86 -7.08
CA TYR A 72 6.29 17.62 -6.50
C TYR A 72 6.83 16.46 -7.33
N LEU A 73 7.40 15.44 -6.69
CA LEU A 73 7.91 14.25 -7.37
C LEU A 73 7.09 13.01 -7.00
N LEU A 74 6.59 12.33 -8.03
CA LEU A 74 6.00 11.00 -7.90
C LEU A 74 6.99 10.00 -8.52
N GLU A 75 7.64 9.21 -7.66
CA GLU A 75 8.60 8.18 -8.08
C GLU A 75 7.98 6.79 -7.85
N ASP A 76 8.20 5.87 -8.79
CA ASP A 76 7.83 4.46 -8.60
C ASP A 76 8.94 3.76 -7.81
N GLY A 77 8.63 3.34 -6.59
CA GLY A 77 9.58 2.67 -5.69
C GLY A 77 10.13 1.33 -6.19
N SER A 78 9.67 0.81 -7.34
CA SER A 78 10.19 -0.41 -7.98
C SER A 78 11.54 -0.23 -8.68
N VAL A 79 12.03 1.01 -8.84
CA VAL A 79 13.36 1.29 -9.40
C VAL A 79 14.23 1.77 -8.25
N GLY A 80 15.23 0.97 -7.86
CA GLY A 80 16.17 1.26 -6.76
C GLY A 80 17.08 2.48 -6.95
N SER A 81 16.65 3.51 -7.67
CA SER A 81 17.25 4.84 -7.66
C SER A 81 16.44 5.72 -6.71
N SER A 82 17.06 6.26 -5.66
CA SER A 82 16.40 7.22 -4.79
C SER A 82 16.48 8.65 -5.35
N MET A 83 15.89 8.91 -6.53
CA MET A 83 15.94 10.26 -7.10
C MET A 83 15.22 11.26 -6.18
N GLY A 84 14.23 10.79 -5.41
CA GLY A 84 13.54 11.53 -4.37
C GLY A 84 14.33 11.81 -3.08
N GLU A 85 15.52 11.23 -2.86
CA GLU A 85 16.26 11.45 -1.62
C GLU A 85 16.90 12.83 -1.54
N GLY A 86 16.71 13.52 -0.42
CA GLY A 86 17.33 14.81 -0.16
C GLY A 86 16.83 15.93 -1.06
N LEU A 87 15.61 15.81 -1.59
CA LEU A 87 14.97 16.86 -2.37
C LEU A 87 14.32 17.91 -1.47
N ASP A 88 14.28 19.15 -1.97
CA ASP A 88 13.62 20.28 -1.33
C ASP A 88 12.13 20.43 -1.73
N CYS A 89 11.60 19.50 -2.53
CA CYS A 89 10.20 19.41 -2.89
C CYS A 89 9.57 18.15 -2.29
N PRO A 90 8.26 18.15 -2.01
CA PRO A 90 7.58 16.97 -1.52
C PRO A 90 7.66 15.82 -2.52
N THR A 91 7.88 14.61 -1.99
CA THR A 91 7.87 13.36 -2.76
C THR A 91 6.71 12.47 -2.30
N CYS A 92 6.18 11.66 -3.20
CA CYS A 92 5.16 10.68 -2.84
C CYS A 92 5.81 9.52 -2.09
N GLY A 93 5.73 9.57 -0.76
CA GLY A 93 6.25 8.53 0.11
C GLY A 93 7.75 8.66 0.33
N SER A 94 8.15 9.06 1.55
CA SER A 94 9.52 8.74 1.96
C SER A 94 9.64 7.22 2.06
N PRO A 95 10.82 6.62 1.81
CA PRO A 95 11.01 5.18 1.99
C PRO A 95 10.51 4.71 3.36
N LYS A 96 10.79 5.51 4.40
CA LYS A 96 10.28 5.29 5.77
C LYS A 96 8.76 5.29 5.83
N LEU A 97 8.10 6.28 5.24
CA LEU A 97 6.64 6.37 5.24
C LEU A 97 6.01 5.22 4.44
N ASN A 98 6.59 4.84 3.30
CA ASN A 98 6.13 3.70 2.51
C ASN A 98 6.23 2.41 3.32
N THR A 99 7.36 2.17 3.99
CA THR A 99 7.48 1.03 4.90
C THR A 99 6.40 1.04 5.98
N LEU A 100 6.08 2.21 6.56
CA LEU A 100 5.01 2.32 7.56
C LEU A 100 3.61 2.07 6.96
N THR A 101 3.33 2.60 5.78
CA THR A 101 1.99 2.54 5.15
C THR A 101 1.73 1.24 4.41
N GLU A 102 2.77 0.50 4.03
CA GLU A 102 2.67 -0.79 3.34
C GLU A 102 2.68 -1.96 4.32
N ASP A 103 3.12 -1.78 5.57
CA ASP A 103 3.03 -2.83 6.59
C ASP A 103 1.63 -2.87 7.21
N VAL A 104 0.88 -3.92 6.87
CA VAL A 104 -0.49 -4.15 7.36
C VAL A 104 -0.52 -4.32 8.88
N LEU A 105 0.43 -5.02 9.48
CA LEU A 105 0.47 -5.26 10.93
C LEU A 105 0.76 -3.97 11.69
N LEU A 106 1.69 -3.16 11.18
CA LEU A 106 2.02 -1.89 11.81
C LEU A 106 0.85 -0.90 11.73
N ASN A 107 0.21 -0.78 10.56
CA ASN A 107 -1.01 0.03 10.43
C ASN A 107 -2.11 -0.46 11.37
N TYR A 108 -2.30 -1.78 11.47
CA TYR A 108 -3.26 -2.38 12.38
C TYR A 108 -3.00 -1.93 13.83
N GLN A 109 -1.76 -2.00 14.29
CA GLN A 109 -1.41 -1.57 15.65
C GLN A 109 -1.57 -0.07 15.88
N LEU A 110 -1.16 0.76 14.91
CA LEU A 110 -1.33 2.21 14.98
C LEU A 110 -2.81 2.59 15.08
N LEU A 111 -3.67 1.97 14.27
CA LEU A 111 -5.11 2.19 14.30
C LEU A 111 -5.74 1.67 15.60
N GLY A 112 -5.35 0.47 16.03
CA GLY A 112 -5.84 -0.14 17.27
C GLY A 112 -5.46 0.69 18.51
N GLY A 113 -4.24 1.24 18.54
CA GLY A 113 -3.78 2.15 19.59
C GLY A 113 -4.54 3.49 19.63
N LYS A 114 -5.31 3.81 18.59
CA LYS A 114 -6.22 4.96 18.54
C LYS A 114 -7.68 4.59 18.81
N GLY A 115 -7.97 3.34 19.19
CA GLY A 115 -9.31 2.86 19.49
C GLY A 115 -10.18 2.63 18.24
N VAL A 116 -9.58 2.53 17.06
CA VAL A 116 -10.30 2.16 15.85
C VAL A 116 -10.71 0.69 15.94
N PRO A 117 -11.99 0.33 15.72
CA PRO A 117 -12.41 -1.07 15.69
C PRO A 117 -11.78 -1.75 14.48
N LEU A 118 -11.10 -2.87 14.71
CA LEU A 118 -10.36 -3.61 13.71
C LEU A 118 -10.79 -5.08 13.67
N PRO A 119 -10.71 -5.72 12.50
CA PRO A 119 -11.06 -7.14 12.38
C PRO A 119 -10.07 -8.00 13.18
N PRO A 120 -10.51 -9.10 13.81
CA PRO A 120 -9.61 -10.05 14.45
C PRO A 120 -8.50 -10.51 13.53
N MET A 121 -7.27 -10.51 14.04
CA MET A 121 -6.08 -10.84 13.28
C MET A 121 -5.15 -11.72 14.11
N LEU A 122 -4.63 -12.78 13.50
CA LEU A 122 -3.48 -13.53 13.99
C LEU A 122 -2.23 -13.10 13.21
N ALA A 123 -1.18 -12.70 13.93
CA ALA A 123 0.12 -12.38 13.37
C ALA A 123 1.16 -13.44 13.81
N LEU A 124 1.67 -14.17 12.84
CA LEU A 124 2.79 -15.10 12.97
C LEU A 124 4.08 -14.34 12.64
N ALA A 125 4.74 -13.78 13.65
CA ALA A 125 5.87 -12.87 13.49
C ALA A 125 7.20 -13.60 13.47
N TYR A 126 7.94 -13.52 12.37
CA TYR A 126 9.23 -14.20 12.22
C TYR A 126 10.38 -13.30 12.67
N ARG A 127 11.06 -13.69 13.76
CA ARG A 127 12.15 -12.94 14.40
C ARG A 127 11.79 -11.45 14.58
N PRO A 128 10.71 -11.14 15.33
CA PRO A 128 10.24 -9.77 15.48
C PRO A 128 11.30 -8.90 16.16
N SER A 129 11.54 -7.71 15.62
CA SER A 129 12.37 -6.70 16.29
C SER A 129 11.61 -6.09 17.47
N VAL A 130 12.35 -5.75 18.53
CA VAL A 130 11.80 -5.18 19.77
C VAL A 130 11.12 -3.84 19.45
N GLY A 131 9.81 -3.73 19.69
CA GLY A 131 9.06 -2.48 19.56
C GLY A 131 7.61 -2.58 19.04
N LEU A 132 7.16 -3.77 18.63
CA LEU A 132 5.94 -3.96 17.84
C LEU A 132 4.76 -4.56 18.62
N VAL A 133 4.56 -4.24 19.90
CA VAL A 133 3.43 -4.82 20.65
C VAL A 133 2.77 -3.78 21.54
N SER A 134 1.86 -3.00 20.96
CA SER A 134 0.72 -2.53 21.75
C SER A 134 -0.29 -3.68 21.82
N PRO A 135 -0.60 -4.24 23.00
CA PRO A 135 -1.62 -5.28 23.12
C PRO A 135 -2.96 -4.72 22.67
N HIS A 136 -3.51 -5.26 21.59
CA HIS A 136 -4.86 -4.96 21.13
C HIS A 136 -5.71 -6.23 21.28
N PRO A 137 -6.93 -6.17 21.84
CA PRO A 137 -7.74 -7.35 22.12
C PRO A 137 -8.06 -8.19 20.88
N SER A 138 -8.13 -7.55 19.70
CA SER A 138 -8.40 -8.22 18.42
C SER A 138 -7.14 -8.75 17.72
N LEU A 139 -5.94 -8.57 18.29
CA LEU A 139 -4.68 -9.04 17.72
C LEU A 139 -4.14 -10.20 18.56
N MET A 140 -4.15 -11.41 17.97
CA MET A 140 -3.41 -12.55 18.49
C MET A 140 -2.00 -12.54 17.91
N PHE A 141 -0.99 -12.46 18.77
CA PHE A 141 0.41 -12.40 18.33
C PHE A 141 1.14 -13.69 18.71
N HIS A 142 1.84 -14.30 17.75
CA HIS A 142 2.66 -15.48 17.96
C HIS A 142 4.06 -15.26 17.37
N SER A 143 5.06 -15.23 18.24
CA SER A 143 6.46 -15.03 17.84
C SER A 143 7.10 -16.35 17.43
N ILE A 144 7.83 -16.32 16.32
CA ILE A 144 8.44 -17.50 15.72
C ILE A 144 9.92 -17.19 15.45
N GLN A 145 10.83 -18.07 15.87
CA GLN A 145 12.26 -17.87 15.73
C GLN A 145 12.83 -18.64 14.54
N GLU A 146 12.32 -19.84 14.29
CA GLU A 146 12.73 -20.70 13.17
C GLU A 146 11.56 -20.95 12.22
N LYS A 147 11.85 -21.11 10.92
CA LYS A 147 10.80 -21.27 9.89
C LYS A 147 10.08 -22.62 10.00
N GLU A 148 10.69 -23.58 10.67
CA GLU A 148 10.13 -24.89 10.96
C GLU A 148 8.97 -24.79 11.96
N ASP A 149 9.03 -23.85 12.91
CA ASP A 149 7.96 -23.62 13.89
C ASP A 149 6.67 -23.10 13.22
N LEU A 150 6.81 -22.38 12.10
CA LEU A 150 5.69 -21.93 11.26
C LEU A 150 4.93 -23.12 10.64
N GLN A 151 5.62 -24.20 10.28
CA GLN A 151 5.00 -25.39 9.68
C GLN A 151 4.22 -26.22 10.72
N VAL A 152 4.54 -26.07 12.00
CA VAL A 152 3.96 -26.87 13.10
C VAL A 152 2.76 -26.17 13.77
N SER A 153 2.51 -24.89 13.49
CA SER A 153 1.60 -24.03 14.26
C SER A 153 0.09 -24.20 13.96
N MET A 154 -0.38 -25.41 13.66
CA MET A 154 -1.80 -25.72 13.48
C MET A 154 -2.63 -25.40 14.74
N GLU A 155 -2.02 -25.58 15.92
CA GLU A 155 -2.65 -25.25 17.21
C GLU A 155 -2.93 -23.76 17.35
N VAL A 156 -2.02 -22.91 16.89
CA VAL A 156 -2.14 -21.44 16.94
C VAL A 156 -3.25 -20.97 16.01
N ILE A 157 -3.28 -21.49 14.78
CA ILE A 157 -4.36 -21.21 13.82
C ILE A 157 -5.69 -21.68 14.42
N ASN A 158 -5.76 -22.88 14.98
CA ASN A 158 -6.97 -23.39 15.61
C ASN A 158 -7.43 -22.56 16.81
N ALA A 159 -6.50 -22.05 17.62
CA ALA A 159 -6.81 -21.18 18.74
C ALA A 159 -7.41 -19.86 18.26
N PHE A 160 -6.83 -19.25 17.22
CA PHE A 160 -7.37 -18.06 16.57
C PHE A 160 -8.78 -18.29 16.03
N LEU A 161 -9.00 -19.37 15.26
CA LEU A 161 -10.30 -19.68 14.66
C LEU A 161 -11.41 -19.97 15.68
N LYS A 162 -11.06 -20.31 16.92
CA LYS A 162 -12.01 -20.53 18.02
C LYS A 162 -12.44 -19.24 18.73
N GLN A 163 -11.72 -18.13 18.53
CA GLN A 163 -12.03 -16.87 19.18
C GLN A 163 -13.45 -16.40 18.82
N PRO A 164 -14.26 -15.93 19.80
CA PRO A 164 -15.63 -15.48 19.56
C PRO A 164 -15.75 -14.44 18.46
N GLU A 165 -14.77 -13.53 18.38
CA GLU A 165 -14.74 -12.42 17.44
C GLU A 165 -14.54 -12.90 15.99
N VAL A 166 -13.85 -14.04 15.81
CA VAL A 166 -13.58 -14.67 14.51
C VAL A 166 -14.77 -15.52 14.05
N GLN A 167 -15.59 -16.06 14.96
CA GLN A 167 -16.75 -16.89 14.63
C GLN A 167 -17.80 -16.18 13.77
N GLY A 168 -17.86 -14.84 13.84
CA GLY A 168 -18.73 -14.02 12.99
C GLY A 168 -18.26 -13.86 11.54
N SER A 169 -17.15 -14.50 11.14
CA SER A 169 -16.60 -14.46 9.79
C SER A 169 -16.68 -15.82 9.09
N ASP A 170 -17.02 -15.83 7.80
CA ASP A 170 -17.03 -17.04 6.99
C ASP A 170 -15.68 -17.29 6.29
N LYS A 171 -14.87 -16.23 6.17
CA LYS A 171 -13.63 -16.22 5.39
C LYS A 171 -12.49 -15.62 6.18
N VAL A 172 -11.28 -16.08 5.87
CA VAL A 172 -10.02 -15.58 6.44
C VAL A 172 -9.07 -15.24 5.29
N LEU A 173 -8.48 -14.06 5.36
CA LEU A 173 -7.41 -13.60 4.47
C LEU A 173 -6.06 -14.00 5.06
N VAL A 174 -5.24 -14.68 4.28
CA VAL A 174 -3.85 -15.04 4.59
C VAL A 174 -2.93 -14.19 3.70
N GLN A 175 -1.99 -13.46 4.30
CA GLN A 175 -1.07 -12.59 3.56
C GLN A 175 0.23 -12.31 4.33
N LEU A 176 1.25 -11.77 3.66
CA LEU A 176 2.43 -11.20 4.33
C LEU A 176 2.12 -9.78 4.83
N SER A 177 2.71 -9.37 5.95
CA SER A 177 2.52 -8.02 6.50
C SER A 177 2.97 -6.93 5.53
N THR A 178 4.00 -7.20 4.73
CA THR A 178 4.58 -6.30 3.72
C THR A 178 4.01 -6.51 2.31
N SER A 179 2.95 -7.32 2.15
CA SER A 179 2.27 -7.43 0.87
C SER A 179 1.52 -6.12 0.61
N GLY A 180 2.10 -5.27 -0.25
CA GLY A 180 1.53 -3.98 -0.58
C GLY A 180 0.06 -4.07 -1.00
N TRP A 181 -0.67 -2.97 -0.83
CA TRP A 181 -2.11 -2.89 -1.14
C TRP A 181 -2.38 -3.33 -2.59
N GLY A 182 -3.01 -4.50 -2.77
CA GLY A 182 -3.38 -5.04 -4.08
C GLY A 182 -2.39 -6.03 -4.71
N SER A 183 -1.35 -6.48 -3.99
CA SER A 183 -0.51 -7.60 -4.41
C SER A 183 -1.28 -8.92 -4.31
N GLN A 184 -1.88 -9.36 -5.41
CA GLN A 184 -2.66 -10.62 -5.44
C GLN A 184 -1.76 -11.86 -5.32
N GLU A 185 -0.45 -11.74 -5.60
CA GLU A 185 0.50 -12.85 -5.67
C GLU A 185 0.87 -13.43 -4.29
N SER A 186 0.64 -12.69 -3.20
CA SER A 186 0.99 -13.10 -1.83
C SER A 186 -0.21 -13.15 -0.88
N THR A 187 -1.43 -13.19 -1.43
CA THR A 187 -2.68 -13.15 -0.66
C THR A 187 -3.60 -14.31 -1.04
N ALA A 188 -4.16 -15.00 -0.04
CA ALA A 188 -5.19 -16.03 -0.25
C ALA A 188 -6.41 -15.75 0.64
N VAL A 189 -7.61 -15.82 0.07
CA VAL A 189 -8.86 -15.74 0.84
C VAL A 189 -9.52 -17.11 0.85
N LEU A 190 -9.60 -17.71 2.03
CA LEU A 190 -10.07 -19.08 2.23
C LEU A 190 -11.27 -19.10 3.17
N ASN A 191 -12.04 -20.18 3.12
CA ASN A 191 -13.11 -20.39 4.08
C ASN A 191 -12.52 -20.61 5.47
N ARG A 192 -13.15 -20.05 6.50
CA ARG A 192 -12.72 -20.21 7.90
C ARG A 192 -12.67 -21.68 8.33
N GLU A 193 -13.52 -22.52 7.73
CA GLU A 193 -13.60 -23.95 7.99
C GLU A 193 -12.51 -24.77 7.29
N ASP A 194 -11.87 -24.21 6.27
CA ASP A 194 -10.82 -24.86 5.50
C ASP A 194 -9.46 -24.72 6.21
N ARG A 195 -9.34 -25.42 7.34
CA ARG A 195 -8.15 -25.33 8.20
C ARG A 195 -6.88 -25.82 7.50
N GLU A 196 -6.99 -26.86 6.68
CA GLU A 196 -5.88 -27.39 5.90
C GLU A 196 -5.45 -26.40 4.83
N GLY A 197 -6.40 -25.77 4.13
CA GLY A 197 -6.12 -24.71 3.18
C GLY A 197 -5.43 -23.51 3.84
N LEU A 198 -5.89 -23.09 5.02
CA LEU A 198 -5.29 -21.98 5.77
C LEU A 198 -3.84 -22.28 6.17
N LEU A 199 -3.58 -23.50 6.65
CA LEU A 199 -2.23 -23.96 6.96
C LEU A 199 -1.35 -24.00 5.70
N SER A 200 -1.87 -24.56 4.61
CA SER A 200 -1.16 -24.65 3.34
C SER A 200 -0.81 -23.27 2.77
N ALA A 201 -1.75 -22.32 2.83
CA ALA A 201 -1.54 -20.94 2.40
C ALA A 201 -0.50 -20.22 3.27
N ALA A 202 -0.56 -20.38 4.59
CA ALA A 202 0.47 -19.83 5.48
C ALA A 202 1.84 -20.46 5.20
N ALA A 203 1.90 -21.79 5.03
CA ALA A 203 3.12 -22.53 4.70
C ALA A 203 3.74 -22.07 3.38
N ALA A 204 2.93 -21.74 2.37
CA ALA A 204 3.40 -21.21 1.08
C ALA A 204 4.09 -19.83 1.19
N LEU A 205 3.80 -19.07 2.25
CA LEU A 205 4.43 -17.77 2.53
C LEU A 205 5.71 -17.89 3.37
N VAL A 206 5.95 -19.02 4.03
CA VAL A 206 7.15 -19.25 4.88
C VAL A 206 8.47 -19.11 4.12
N PRO A 207 8.63 -19.59 2.87
CA PRO A 207 9.86 -19.35 2.12
C PRO A 207 10.11 -17.86 1.85
N GLN A 208 9.03 -17.07 1.73
CA GLN A 208 9.06 -15.68 1.30
C GLN A 208 9.29 -14.69 2.46
N ILE A 209 8.89 -15.07 3.69
CA ILE A 209 9.00 -14.20 4.86
C ILE A 209 10.46 -13.89 5.23
N ARG A 210 10.74 -12.63 5.53
CA ARG A 210 12.04 -12.13 6.01
C ARG A 210 12.00 -11.84 7.50
N SER A 211 13.18 -11.78 8.13
CA SER A 211 13.31 -11.42 9.55
C SER A 211 12.65 -10.06 9.80
N GLY A 212 11.77 -10.00 10.80
CA GLY A 212 10.99 -8.82 11.14
C GLY A 212 9.62 -8.73 10.46
N GLU A 213 9.32 -9.57 9.47
CA GLU A 213 8.01 -9.63 8.82
C GLU A 213 7.07 -10.61 9.53
N SER A 214 5.78 -10.57 9.18
CA SER A 214 4.77 -11.46 9.74
C SER A 214 3.86 -12.06 8.67
N ILE A 215 3.39 -13.29 8.88
CA ILE A 215 2.25 -13.85 8.14
C ILE A 215 0.99 -13.52 8.93
N LEU A 216 0.01 -12.95 8.25
CA LEU A 216 -1.22 -12.43 8.84
C LEU A 216 -2.40 -13.29 8.41
N LEU A 217 -3.22 -13.70 9.37
CA LEU A 217 -4.53 -14.30 9.16
C LEU A 217 -5.58 -13.32 9.69
N THR A 218 -6.37 -12.73 8.80
CA THR A 218 -7.36 -11.68 9.15
C THR A 218 -8.77 -12.18 8.89
N ALA A 219 -9.66 -12.04 9.87
CA ALA A 219 -11.07 -12.35 9.69
C ALA A 219 -11.73 -11.40 8.68
N CYS A 220 -12.39 -11.97 7.67
CA CYS A 220 -13.09 -11.21 6.63
C CYS A 220 -14.58 -11.16 6.93
N TYR A 221 -15.09 -9.98 7.24
CA TYR A 221 -16.53 -9.78 7.37
C TYR A 221 -17.16 -9.60 5.99
N PRO A 222 -18.35 -10.18 5.76
CA PRO A 222 -19.09 -9.94 4.53
C PRO A 222 -19.32 -8.45 4.35
N SER A 223 -19.18 -7.98 3.12
CA SER A 223 -19.47 -6.59 2.77
C SER A 223 -20.89 -6.27 3.22
N ILE A 224 -21.09 -5.08 3.83
CA ILE A 224 -22.44 -4.54 4.03
C ILE A 224 -23.12 -4.59 2.67
N GLN A 225 -24.20 -5.38 2.55
CA GLN A 225 -24.97 -5.40 1.32
C GLN A 225 -25.41 -3.96 1.04
N PRO A 226 -25.17 -3.43 -0.18
CA PRO A 226 -25.62 -2.08 -0.50
C PRO A 226 -27.11 -2.02 -0.22
N LEU A 227 -27.51 -1.12 0.68
CA LEU A 227 -28.90 -0.85 1.05
C LEU A 227 -29.72 -0.89 -0.24
N GLN A 228 -30.64 -1.86 -0.34
CA GLN A 228 -31.49 -2.03 -1.50
C GLN A 228 -32.13 -0.68 -1.84
N LYS A 229 -31.76 -0.15 -3.02
CA LYS A 229 -32.29 1.03 -3.71
C LYS A 229 -33.28 1.85 -2.87
N CYS A 230 -32.81 2.94 -2.27
CA CYS A 230 -33.71 4.06 -1.99
C CYS A 230 -34.43 4.41 -3.31
N ARG A 231 -35.74 4.15 -3.38
CA ARG A 231 -36.58 4.61 -4.48
C ARG A 231 -36.48 6.13 -4.51
N VAL A 232 -35.67 6.67 -5.40
CA VAL A 232 -35.69 8.08 -5.75
C VAL A 232 -37.08 8.35 -6.33
N ARG A 233 -37.96 8.96 -5.52
CA ARG A 233 -39.19 9.56 -6.03
C ARG A 233 -38.77 10.71 -6.94
N LYS A 234 -38.81 10.49 -8.25
CA LYS A 234 -38.73 11.57 -9.24
C LYS A 234 -40.07 12.29 -9.22
N THR A 235 -40.12 13.43 -8.52
CA THR A 235 -41.23 14.38 -8.66
C THR A 235 -41.01 15.13 -9.97
N LEU A 236 -41.85 14.83 -10.98
CA LEU A 236 -41.92 15.60 -12.23
C LEU A 236 -42.64 16.92 -11.93
N PHE A 237 -41.92 18.03 -11.99
CA PHE A 237 -42.55 19.35 -12.10
C PHE A 237 -43.06 19.52 -13.53
N ARG A 238 -44.38 19.61 -13.71
CA ARG A 238 -44.99 20.18 -14.92
C ARG A 238 -45.01 21.70 -14.73
N GLY A 239 -44.29 22.43 -15.58
CA GLY A 239 -44.44 23.88 -15.67
C GLY A 239 -45.81 24.23 -16.26
N CYS A 240 -46.46 25.21 -15.65
CA CYS A 240 -47.57 25.96 -16.25
C CYS A 240 -47.02 26.96 -17.27
#